data_AF-T0ZIK6-F1
#
_entry.id   AF-T0ZIK6-F1
#
_cell.length_a   1.000
_cell.length_b   1.000
_cell.length_c   1.000
_cell.angle_alpha   90.00
_cell.angle_beta   90.00
_cell.angle_gamma   90.00
#
_symmetry.space_group_name_H-M   'P 1'
#
loop_
_entity.id
_entity.type
_entity.pdbx_description
1 polymer ?
#
loop_
_entity_poly.entity_id
_entity_poly.type
_entity_poly.pdbx_seq_one_letter_code
_entity_poly.pdbx_strand_id
1 'polypeptide(L)'
;IGVVHATRAIDAIHRFIGRIELGLIPQVIDTVLYISKGDVASILKVHYVVKVPSGMMQDDLSRPVIVISEHPSNEPKFEIYTFGDQVVVVPVTEEPDSSAFDSTKTRIIQEIENFLGTSEVEVKMKGSGKAVVSVPEPMMARLIGRKGASISELEKKLKVRIDVEALVPNGRKT
;
A
#
# COMPACT_ATOMS: atom_id res chain seq x y z
N ILE A 1 -15.63 -7.51 -28.17
CA ILE A 1 -15.38 -8.62 -27.24
C ILE A 1 -14.20 -9.41 -27.76
N GLY A 2 -13.10 -9.47 -27.01
CA GLY A 2 -11.88 -10.21 -27.39
C GLY A 2 -11.63 -11.37 -26.41
N VAL A 3 -11.12 -12.48 -26.92
CA VAL A 3 -10.76 -13.65 -26.11
C VAL A 3 -9.24 -13.74 -26.03
N VAL A 4 -8.71 -13.81 -24.81
CA VAL A 4 -7.27 -13.87 -24.56
C VAL A 4 -6.99 -15.02 -23.60
N HIS A 5 -6.11 -15.94 -23.99
CA HIS A 5 -5.59 -16.95 -23.07
C HIS A 5 -4.60 -16.31 -22.10
N ALA A 6 -4.90 -16.39 -20.81
CA ALA A 6 -4.09 -15.84 -19.73
C ALA A 6 -4.24 -16.72 -18.47
N THR A 7 -3.16 -16.86 -17.69
CA THR A 7 -3.18 -17.57 -16.40
C THR A 7 -3.65 -16.66 -15.27
N ARG A 8 -3.48 -15.34 -15.40
CA ARG A 8 -4.07 -14.32 -14.52
C ARG A 8 -4.82 -13.28 -15.33
N ALA A 9 -5.88 -12.74 -14.76
CA ALA A 9 -6.70 -11.69 -15.39
C ALA A 9 -5.89 -10.46 -15.81
N ILE A 10 -4.89 -10.05 -15.01
CA ILE A 10 -4.02 -8.90 -15.28
C ILE A 10 -3.16 -9.06 -16.55
N ASP A 11 -2.79 -10.29 -16.89
CA ASP A 11 -1.92 -10.55 -18.05
C ASP A 11 -2.63 -10.22 -19.37
N ALA A 12 -3.97 -10.21 -19.37
CA ALA A 12 -4.76 -9.74 -20.51
C ALA A 12 -4.50 -8.24 -20.78
N ILE A 13 -4.35 -7.43 -19.73
CA ILE A 13 -4.11 -5.98 -19.82
C ILE A 13 -2.64 -5.71 -20.15
N HIS A 14 -1.70 -6.49 -19.60
CA HIS A 14 -0.27 -6.35 -19.90
C HIS A 14 0.06 -6.39 -21.40
N ARG A 15 -0.73 -7.12 -22.20
CA ARG A 15 -0.55 -7.19 -23.65
C ARG A 15 -0.78 -5.85 -24.36
N PHE A 16 -1.46 -4.90 -23.74
CA PHE A 16 -1.74 -3.60 -24.35
C PHE A 16 -0.71 -2.54 -23.94
N ILE A 17 0.02 -2.79 -22.86
CA ILE A 17 1.12 -1.93 -22.42
C ILE A 17 2.19 -1.89 -23.53
N GLY A 18 2.57 -0.67 -23.93
CA GLY A 18 3.56 -0.42 -24.99
C GLY A 18 3.04 -0.58 -26.42
N ARG A 19 1.81 -1.09 -26.62
CA ARG A 19 1.13 -1.10 -27.92
C ARG A 19 0.19 0.08 -28.11
N ILE A 20 -0.39 0.56 -27.02
CA ILE A 20 -1.21 1.76 -26.95
C ILE A 20 -0.72 2.64 -25.80
N GLU A 21 -0.98 3.95 -25.91
CA GLU A 21 -0.68 4.87 -24.83
C GLU A 21 -1.43 4.48 -23.57
N LEU A 22 -0.75 4.56 -22.41
CA LEU A 22 -1.28 4.06 -21.15
C LEU A 22 -2.66 4.67 -20.82
N GLY A 23 -2.82 5.98 -21.04
CA GLY A 23 -4.06 6.71 -20.79
C GLY A 23 -5.24 6.30 -21.68
N LEU A 24 -4.98 5.65 -22.83
CA LEU A 24 -6.00 5.18 -23.74
C LEU A 24 -6.46 3.74 -23.46
N ILE A 25 -5.75 3.00 -22.60
CA ILE A 25 -6.09 1.60 -22.27
C ILE A 25 -7.56 1.45 -21.84
N PRO A 26 -8.11 2.27 -20.91
CA PRO A 26 -9.50 2.12 -20.48
C PRO A 26 -10.54 2.37 -21.59
N GLN A 27 -10.18 3.08 -22.67
CA GLN A 27 -11.06 3.31 -23.81
C GLN A 27 -11.15 2.07 -24.72
N VAL A 28 -10.11 1.25 -24.72
CA VAL A 28 -10.04 0.02 -25.52
C VAL A 28 -10.53 -1.19 -24.70
N ILE A 29 -10.19 -1.21 -23.40
CA ILE A 29 -10.49 -2.30 -22.48
C ILE A 29 -10.90 -1.71 -21.14
N ASP A 30 -12.20 -1.61 -20.92
CA ASP A 30 -12.76 -1.15 -19.64
C ASP A 30 -13.07 -2.31 -18.68
N THR A 31 -13.31 -3.52 -19.20
CA THR A 31 -13.73 -4.68 -18.41
C THR A 31 -13.03 -5.95 -18.86
N VAL A 32 -12.52 -6.74 -17.91
CA VAL A 32 -11.94 -8.07 -18.14
C VAL A 32 -12.70 -9.11 -17.35
N LEU A 33 -13.24 -10.12 -18.03
CA LEU A 33 -13.87 -11.28 -17.41
C LEU A 33 -12.86 -12.42 -17.40
N TYR A 34 -12.51 -12.90 -16.20
CA TYR A 34 -11.65 -14.06 -16.05
C TYR A 34 -12.50 -15.31 -15.83
N ILE A 35 -12.37 -16.27 -16.75
CA ILE A 35 -13.11 -17.53 -16.70
C ILE A 35 -12.18 -18.63 -16.18
N SER A 36 -12.64 -19.35 -15.17
CA SER A 36 -11.94 -20.51 -14.61
C SER A 36 -12.93 -21.64 -14.39
N LYS A 37 -12.59 -22.84 -14.87
CA LYS A 37 -13.41 -24.06 -14.73
C LYS A 37 -14.87 -23.91 -15.23
N GLY A 38 -15.09 -23.04 -16.21
CA GLY A 38 -16.42 -22.80 -16.79
C GLY A 38 -17.22 -21.67 -16.12
N ASP A 39 -16.72 -21.14 -15.00
CA ASP A 39 -17.37 -20.05 -14.25
C ASP A 39 -16.60 -18.74 -14.37
N VAL A 40 -17.30 -17.61 -14.20
CA VAL A 40 -16.67 -16.29 -14.07
C VAL A 40 -16.03 -16.21 -12.69
N ALA A 41 -14.71 -16.32 -12.65
CA ALA A 41 -13.94 -16.32 -11.41
C ALA A 41 -13.65 -14.92 -10.89
N SER A 42 -13.45 -13.95 -11.79
CA SER A 42 -13.31 -12.54 -11.43
C SER A 42 -13.74 -11.61 -12.55
N ILE A 43 -14.17 -10.41 -12.18
CA ILE A 43 -14.51 -9.33 -13.11
C ILE A 43 -13.67 -8.13 -12.73
N LEU A 44 -12.71 -7.77 -13.58
CA LEU A 44 -11.87 -6.60 -13.37
C LEU A 44 -12.43 -5.40 -14.15
N LYS A 45 -12.44 -4.24 -13.49
CA LYS A 45 -12.73 -2.94 -14.08
C LYS A 45 -11.45 -2.15 -14.22
N VAL A 46 -11.23 -1.56 -15.38
CA VAL A 46 -10.06 -0.77 -15.73
C VAL A 46 -10.51 0.67 -15.89
N HIS A 47 -9.94 1.60 -15.12
CA HIS A 47 -10.30 3.00 -15.18
C HIS A 47 -9.10 3.91 -15.01
N TYR A 48 -9.21 5.12 -15.55
CA TYR A 48 -8.18 6.15 -15.49
C TYR A 48 -8.41 7.07 -14.28
N VAL A 49 -7.37 7.34 -13.51
CA VAL A 49 -7.40 8.28 -12.37
C VAL A 49 -6.10 9.10 -12.36
N VAL A 50 -6.19 10.37 -11.97
CA VAL A 50 -5.02 11.20 -11.66
C VAL A 50 -4.81 11.21 -10.15
N LYS A 51 -3.73 10.59 -9.67
CA LYS A 51 -3.39 10.52 -8.24
C LYS A 51 -1.89 10.34 -8.02
N VAL A 52 -1.46 10.38 -6.77
CA VAL A 52 -0.12 9.90 -6.37
C VAL A 52 -0.15 8.37 -6.46
N PRO A 53 0.70 7.74 -7.28
CA PRO A 53 0.70 6.29 -7.41
C PRO A 53 1.14 5.59 -6.12
N SER A 54 0.64 4.38 -5.91
CA SER A 54 1.09 3.51 -4.82
C SER A 54 2.58 3.18 -5.00
N GLY A 55 3.37 3.34 -3.93
CA GLY A 55 4.82 3.12 -3.93
C GLY A 55 5.69 4.37 -4.14
N MET A 56 5.10 5.58 -4.24
CA MET A 56 5.83 6.85 -4.31
C MET A 56 5.61 7.70 -3.05
N MET A 57 6.64 8.48 -2.68
CA MET A 57 6.52 9.49 -1.62
C MET A 57 5.59 10.64 -2.04
N GLN A 58 4.91 11.21 -1.05
CA GLN A 58 3.82 12.18 -1.19
C GLN A 58 4.23 13.54 -1.80
N ASP A 59 5.52 13.77 -2.04
CA ASP A 59 6.08 14.99 -2.62
C ASP A 59 6.12 14.98 -4.17
N ASP A 60 5.72 13.88 -4.81
CA ASP A 60 5.66 13.78 -6.27
C ASP A 60 4.35 14.35 -6.83
N LEU A 61 4.43 15.03 -7.98
CA LEU A 61 3.26 15.57 -8.69
C LEU A 61 2.28 14.45 -9.06
N SER A 62 0.98 14.77 -9.08
CA SER A 62 -0.05 13.81 -9.49
C SER A 62 0.17 13.33 -10.93
N ARG A 63 0.07 12.01 -11.13
CA ARG A 63 0.36 11.35 -12.40
C ARG A 63 -0.88 10.63 -12.93
N PRO A 64 -0.95 10.38 -14.24
CA PRO A 64 -1.95 9.48 -14.81
C PRO A 64 -1.67 8.05 -14.36
N VAL A 65 -2.65 7.44 -13.69
CA VAL A 65 -2.61 6.06 -13.20
C VAL A 65 -3.80 5.30 -13.75
N ILE A 66 -3.57 4.12 -14.29
CA ILE A 66 -4.63 3.16 -14.59
C ILE A 66 -4.86 2.30 -13.37
N VAL A 67 -6.07 2.35 -12.82
CA VAL A 67 -6.46 1.58 -11.66
C VAL A 67 -7.31 0.40 -12.13
N ILE A 68 -6.98 -0.78 -11.63
CA ILE A 68 -7.68 -2.01 -11.93
C ILE A 68 -8.32 -2.50 -10.63
N SER A 69 -9.64 -2.53 -10.60
CA SER A 69 -10.43 -2.90 -9.44
C SER A 69 -11.28 -4.16 -9.68
N GLU A 70 -11.60 -4.86 -8.60
CA GLU A 70 -12.47 -6.03 -8.61
C GLU A 70 -13.94 -5.60 -8.55
N HIS A 71 -14.80 -6.12 -9.42
CA HIS A 71 -16.25 -5.97 -9.33
C HIS A 71 -16.84 -7.18 -8.58
N PRO A 72 -17.79 -7.00 -7.64
CA PRO A 72 -18.54 -5.77 -7.32
C PRO A 72 -17.96 -4.86 -6.23
N SER A 73 -16.94 -5.29 -5.50
CA SER A 73 -16.42 -4.53 -4.34
C SER A 73 -15.82 -3.18 -4.72
N ASN A 74 -15.41 -3.01 -5.97
CA ASN A 74 -14.62 -1.88 -6.50
C ASN A 74 -13.28 -1.67 -5.77
N GLU A 75 -12.79 -2.69 -5.06
CA GLU A 75 -11.48 -2.65 -4.43
C GLU A 75 -10.38 -2.61 -5.50
N PRO A 76 -9.47 -1.62 -5.46
CA PRO A 76 -8.32 -1.60 -6.35
C PRO A 76 -7.41 -2.79 -6.03
N LYS A 77 -7.05 -3.56 -7.06
CA LYS A 77 -6.11 -4.69 -6.97
C LYS A 77 -4.76 -4.36 -7.59
N PHE A 78 -4.74 -3.52 -8.63
CA PHE A 78 -3.50 -3.12 -9.30
C PHE A 78 -3.54 -1.66 -9.76
N GLU A 79 -2.38 -1.04 -9.80
CA GLU A 79 -2.12 0.25 -10.43
C GLU A 79 -1.07 0.10 -11.51
N ILE A 80 -1.29 0.77 -12.63
CA ILE A 80 -0.33 0.83 -13.74
C ILE A 80 0.00 2.29 -13.99
N TYR A 81 1.28 2.62 -13.96
CA TYR A 81 1.76 3.97 -14.21
C TYR A 81 3.15 3.95 -14.85
N THR A 82 3.58 5.11 -15.33
CA THR A 82 4.90 5.27 -15.95
C THR A 82 5.86 5.88 -14.93
N PHE A 83 7.00 5.22 -14.71
CA PHE A 83 8.13 5.70 -13.91
C PHE A 83 9.37 5.86 -14.79
N GLY A 84 9.83 7.10 -14.97
CA GLY A 84 10.81 7.42 -16.01
C GLY A 84 10.26 7.05 -17.39
N ASP A 85 10.96 6.15 -18.10
CA ASP A 85 10.56 5.64 -19.42
C ASP A 85 9.97 4.21 -19.36
N GLN A 86 9.72 3.68 -18.16
CA GLN A 86 9.24 2.32 -17.96
C GLN A 86 7.81 2.30 -17.41
N VAL A 87 7.00 1.38 -17.92
CA VAL A 87 5.66 1.12 -17.37
C VAL A 87 5.76 0.08 -16.26
N VAL A 88 5.25 0.42 -15.09
CA VAL A 88 5.27 -0.42 -13.88
C VAL A 88 3.85 -0.79 -13.51
N VAL A 89 3.68 -2.04 -13.07
CA VAL A 89 2.41 -2.59 -12.57
C VAL A 89 2.61 -2.95 -11.12
N VAL A 90 1.89 -2.27 -10.24
CA VAL A 90 2.02 -2.38 -8.78
C VAL A 90 0.74 -2.98 -8.22
N PRO A 91 0.79 -4.09 -7.46
CA PRO A 91 -0.37 -4.57 -6.72
C PRO A 91 -0.76 -3.54 -5.65
N VAL A 92 -2.05 -3.23 -5.56
CA VAL A 92 -2.58 -2.41 -4.46
C VAL A 92 -2.87 -3.37 -3.32
N THR A 93 -1.88 -3.54 -2.45
CA THR A 93 -2.13 -4.02 -1.09
C THR A 93 -2.82 -2.90 -0.32
N GLU A 94 -3.71 -3.21 0.62
CA GLU A 94 -4.41 -2.21 1.46
C GLU A 94 -3.49 -1.33 2.32
N GLU A 95 -2.17 -1.47 2.18
CA GLU A 95 -1.19 -0.57 2.74
C GLU A 95 -0.27 -0.03 1.62
N PRO A 96 -0.17 1.31 1.46
CA PRO A 96 0.90 1.88 0.67
C PRO A 96 2.24 1.62 1.40
N ASP A 97 3.26 1.22 0.63
CA ASP A 97 4.67 1.09 1.04
C ASP A 97 5.03 -0.09 1.97
N SER A 98 5.10 -1.33 1.47
CA SER A 98 5.49 -2.49 2.29
C SER A 98 6.21 -3.63 1.55
N SER A 99 7.26 -3.36 0.76
CA SER A 99 8.20 -4.43 0.39
C SER A 99 9.59 -4.22 1.00
N ALA A 100 10.17 -3.02 0.90
CA ALA A 100 11.39 -2.66 1.63
C ALA A 100 11.09 -2.38 3.12
N PHE A 101 9.93 -1.80 3.38
CA PHE A 101 9.49 -1.38 4.71
C PHE A 101 8.96 -2.49 5.57
N ASP A 102 8.53 -3.62 4.99
CA ASP A 102 7.89 -4.68 5.76
C ASP A 102 8.88 -5.31 6.74
N SER A 103 10.09 -5.63 6.29
CA SER A 103 11.17 -6.11 7.17
C SER A 103 11.54 -5.13 8.29
N THR A 104 11.46 -3.83 8.02
CA THR A 104 11.77 -2.77 9.00
C THR A 104 10.59 -2.57 9.95
N LYS A 105 9.35 -2.57 9.44
CA LYS A 105 8.09 -2.50 10.18
C LYS A 105 7.97 -3.70 11.14
N THR A 106 8.17 -4.93 10.67
CA THR A 106 8.17 -6.13 11.52
C THR A 106 9.21 -6.03 12.63
N ARG A 107 10.42 -5.53 12.31
CA ARG A 107 11.50 -5.37 13.30
C ARG A 107 11.19 -4.30 14.34
N ILE A 108 10.56 -3.19 13.93
CA ILE A 108 10.11 -2.13 14.83
C ILE A 108 8.99 -2.66 15.74
N ILE A 109 7.99 -3.36 15.17
CA ILE A 109 6.89 -3.96 15.92
C ILE A 109 7.44 -4.91 16.99
N GLN A 110 8.26 -5.90 16.61
CA GLN A 110 8.81 -6.88 17.55
C GLN A 110 9.61 -6.22 18.69
N GLU A 111 10.43 -5.22 18.39
CA GLU A 111 11.23 -4.55 19.41
C GLU A 111 10.34 -3.75 20.38
N ILE A 112 9.31 -3.07 19.88
CA ILE A 112 8.38 -2.28 20.70
C ILE A 112 7.45 -3.19 21.51
N GLU A 113 6.97 -4.30 20.93
CA GLU A 113 6.19 -5.32 21.63
C GLU A 113 7.00 -5.97 22.76
N ASN A 114 8.27 -6.33 22.51
CA ASN A 114 9.17 -6.86 23.54
C ASN A 114 9.44 -5.84 24.65
N PHE A 115 9.53 -4.55 24.30
CA PHE A 115 9.81 -3.48 25.27
C PHE A 115 8.59 -3.15 26.15
N LEU A 116 7.39 -3.10 25.56
CA LEU A 116 6.16 -2.74 26.26
C LEU A 116 5.48 -3.95 26.90
N GLY A 117 5.71 -5.16 26.39
CA GLY A 117 5.03 -6.38 26.81
C GLY A 117 3.57 -6.44 26.37
N THR A 118 3.22 -5.78 25.26
CA THR A 118 1.87 -5.77 24.68
C THR A 118 1.92 -6.11 23.19
N SER A 119 0.85 -6.69 22.66
CA SER A 119 0.63 -6.90 21.22
C SER A 119 -0.26 -5.82 20.59
N GLU A 120 -0.71 -4.83 21.37
CA GLU A 120 -1.52 -3.71 20.87
C GLU A 120 -0.63 -2.56 20.37
N VAL A 121 0.14 -2.82 19.32
CA VAL A 121 1.04 -1.83 18.70
C VAL A 121 0.78 -1.78 17.19
N GLU A 122 0.44 -0.60 16.68
CA GLU A 122 0.29 -0.37 15.24
C GLU A 122 1.44 0.52 14.75
N VAL A 123 2.13 0.12 13.68
CA VAL A 123 3.28 0.88 13.14
C VAL A 123 3.03 1.25 11.68
N LYS A 124 3.09 2.55 11.37
CA LYS A 124 2.94 3.12 10.03
C LYS A 124 4.26 3.75 9.60
N MET A 125 4.87 3.24 8.54
CA MET A 125 6.08 3.85 7.99
C MET A 125 5.72 5.13 7.22
N LYS A 126 6.48 6.22 7.44
CA LYS A 126 6.43 7.48 6.68
C LYS A 126 7.76 7.69 5.97
N GLY A 127 8.03 6.90 4.92
CA GLY A 127 9.27 6.96 4.13
C GLY A 127 10.46 6.21 4.75
N SER A 128 11.64 6.30 4.11
CA SER A 128 12.85 5.46 4.35
C SER A 128 13.47 5.53 5.75
N GLY A 129 13.07 6.51 6.59
CA GLY A 129 13.70 6.75 7.88
C GLY A 129 12.78 7.31 8.95
N LYS A 130 11.46 7.26 8.77
CA LYS A 130 10.49 7.74 9.77
C LYS A 130 9.34 6.74 9.93
N ALA A 131 8.93 6.50 11.16
CA ALA A 131 7.81 5.63 11.52
C ALA A 131 6.91 6.35 12.52
N VAL A 132 5.60 6.13 12.41
CA VAL A 132 4.59 6.51 13.38
C VAL A 132 4.16 5.25 14.11
N VAL A 133 4.28 5.24 15.43
CA VAL A 133 3.91 4.12 16.29
C VAL A 133 2.71 4.53 17.11
N SER A 134 1.60 3.83 16.91
CA SER A 134 0.39 4.00 17.69
C SER A 134 0.34 2.97 18.80
N VAL A 135 0.29 3.43 20.06
CA VAL A 135 0.18 2.57 21.25
C VAL A 135 -0.91 3.08 22.19
N PRO A 136 -1.45 2.23 23.08
CA PRO A 136 -2.39 2.66 24.10
C PRO A 136 -1.83 3.84 24.92
N GLU A 137 -2.68 4.82 25.23
CA GLU A 137 -2.32 5.98 26.06
C GLU A 137 -1.51 5.65 27.33
N PRO A 138 -1.85 4.63 28.15
CA PRO A 138 -1.08 4.30 29.35
C PRO A 138 0.35 3.83 29.05
N MET A 139 0.62 3.38 27.82
CA MET A 139 1.91 2.86 27.40
C MET A 139 2.76 3.91 26.67
N MET A 140 2.17 4.99 26.16
CA MET A 140 2.91 6.09 25.51
C MET A 140 4.02 6.66 26.42
N ALA A 141 3.70 6.91 27.69
CA ALA A 141 4.66 7.44 28.66
C ALA A 141 5.85 6.48 28.92
N ARG A 142 5.60 5.16 28.87
CA ARG A 142 6.63 4.13 29.03
C ARG A 142 7.49 4.00 27.78
N LEU A 143 6.90 4.12 26.59
CA LEU A 143 7.61 4.07 25.30
C LEU A 143 8.53 5.28 25.11
N ILE A 144 8.05 6.49 25.41
CA ILE A 144 8.85 7.72 25.33
C ILE A 144 9.96 7.69 26.41
N GLY A 145 9.61 7.24 27.62
CA GLY A 145 10.52 7.21 28.76
C GLY A 145 10.78 8.59 29.38
N ARG A 146 11.55 8.63 30.48
CA ARG A 146 11.87 9.89 31.17
C ARG A 146 12.71 10.79 30.23
N LYS A 147 12.19 11.97 29.90
CA LYS A 147 12.80 12.93 28.96
C LYS A 147 13.09 12.35 27.56
N GLY A 148 12.34 11.34 27.10
CA GLY A 148 12.56 10.77 25.77
C GLY A 148 13.76 9.82 25.68
N ALA A 149 14.34 9.38 26.80
CA ALA A 149 15.52 8.53 26.80
C ALA A 149 15.27 7.17 26.12
N SER A 150 14.13 6.52 26.42
CA SER A 150 13.79 5.20 25.86
C SER A 150 13.57 5.25 24.35
N ILE A 151 12.82 6.24 23.87
CA ILE A 151 12.59 6.38 22.43
C ILE A 151 13.86 6.74 21.68
N SER A 152 14.73 7.58 22.25
CA SER A 152 16.02 7.93 21.64
C SER A 152 16.94 6.71 21.49
N GLU A 153 16.89 5.76 22.42
CA GLU A 153 17.64 4.51 22.32
C GLU A 153 17.09 3.59 21.22
N LEU A 154 15.76 3.47 21.13
CA LEU A 154 15.09 2.72 20.06
C LEU A 154 15.38 3.31 18.68
N GLU A 155 15.32 4.64 18.53
CA GLU A 155 15.65 5.34 17.28
C GLU A 155 17.10 5.08 16.85
N LYS A 156 18.06 5.13 17.80
CA LYS A 156 19.48 4.84 17.51
C LYS A 156 19.69 3.38 17.10
N LYS A 157 19.00 2.44 17.76
CA LYS A 157 19.10 1.00 17.48
C LYS A 157 18.49 0.64 16.13
N LEU A 158 17.35 1.26 15.79
CA LEU A 158 16.57 0.98 14.58
C LEU A 158 16.99 1.85 13.39
N LYS A 159 17.76 2.92 13.60
CA LYS A 159 18.15 3.93 12.59
C LYS A 159 16.94 4.59 11.90
N VAL A 160 15.83 4.73 12.63
CA VAL A 160 14.55 5.28 12.16
C VAL A 160 14.07 6.28 13.20
N ARG A 161 13.52 7.43 12.75
CA ARG A 161 12.83 8.39 13.64
C ARG A 161 11.44 7.89 13.98
N ILE A 162 11.06 7.92 15.25
CA ILE A 162 9.81 7.35 15.75
C ILE A 162 8.94 8.49 16.31
N ASP A 163 7.81 8.74 15.65
CA ASP A 163 6.73 9.56 16.22
C ASP A 163 5.76 8.65 16.97
N VAL A 164 5.32 9.05 18.17
CA VAL A 164 4.37 8.27 18.98
C VAL A 164 3.01 8.94 18.93
N GLU A 165 1.98 8.16 18.61
CA GLU A 165 0.58 8.59 18.64
C GLU A 165 -0.24 7.65 19.54
N ALA A 166 -1.37 8.15 20.03
CA ALA A 166 -2.31 7.31 20.76
C ALA A 166 -3.02 6.37 19.78
N LEU A 167 -3.11 5.09 20.12
CA LEU A 167 -3.94 4.13 19.40
C LEU A 167 -5.41 4.50 19.65
N VAL A 168 -6.01 5.25 18.72
CA VAL A 168 -7.43 5.63 18.79
C VAL A 168 -8.25 4.43 18.30
N PRO A 169 -9.05 3.77 19.16
CA PRO A 169 -9.98 2.76 18.68
C PRO A 169 -11.00 3.45 17.76
N ASN A 170 -11.07 3.00 16.51
CA ASN A 170 -11.98 3.52 15.52
C ASN A 170 -13.43 3.31 16.01
N GLY A 171 -14.08 4.34 16.57
CA GLY A 171 -15.52 4.32 16.81
C GLY A 171 -16.04 5.02 18.06
N ARG A 172 -16.04 6.36 18.06
CA ARG A 172 -17.22 7.17 18.46
C ARG A 172 -17.04 8.59 17.94
N LYS A 173 -17.46 8.82 16.69
CA LYS A 173 -17.92 10.15 16.27
C LYS A 173 -19.40 10.23 16.64
N THR A 174 -19.72 10.95 17.70
CA THR A 174 -21.05 11.54 17.92
C THR A 174 -21.22 12.76 17.05
#